data_AF-A0A0F9TXH5-F1
#
_entry.id   AF-A0A0F9TXH5-F1
#
_cell.length_a   1.000
_cell.length_b   1.000
_cell.length_c   1.000
_cell.angle_alpha   90.00
_cell.angle_beta   90.00
_cell.angle_gamma   90.00
#
_symmetry.space_group_name_H-M   'P 1'
#
loop_
_entity.id
_entity.type
_entity.pdbx_description
1 polymer ?
#
loop_
_entity_poly.entity_id
_entity_poly.type
_entity_poly.pdbx_seq_one_letter_code
_entity_poly.pdbx_strand_id
1 'polypeptide(L)'
;MARKVQGGYSTPVSIESIDLAGGAGARIPVDANLQVGDVDVAAGNPVPVDIVAGVSSEILRDSVTDLVTFLAGAFQTDPFDMQAYSGGNVYIPAAWTNADIGFKVAPTVGGTYMILYDDNGNRVQSTVGAVTSECHSFPPEVYACRFVRFWSQLAGVNVLQVAERDMVYELKS
;
A
#
# COMPACT_ATOMS: atom_id res chain seq x y z
N MET A 1 12.47 8.73 88.30
CA MET A 1 11.16 9.05 87.70
C MET A 1 11.25 8.86 86.19
N ALA A 2 10.29 8.16 85.60
CA ALA A 2 10.29 7.67 84.23
C ALA A 2 9.94 8.76 83.18
N ARG A 3 10.36 8.55 81.92
CA ARG A 3 9.49 8.82 80.77
C ARG A 3 9.84 7.90 79.59
N LYS A 4 9.02 6.87 79.37
CA LYS A 4 8.89 6.21 78.05
C LYS A 4 8.35 7.27 77.09
N VAL A 5 9.05 7.54 75.99
CA VAL A 5 8.51 8.35 74.90
C VAL A 5 7.67 7.44 74.01
N GLN A 6 6.43 7.85 73.84
CA GLN A 6 5.31 7.17 73.21
C GLN A 6 5.41 7.32 71.68
N GLY A 7 5.09 6.25 70.94
CA GLY A 7 5.21 6.20 69.48
C GLY A 7 4.35 7.24 68.77
N GLY A 8 4.96 7.95 67.82
CA GLY A 8 4.27 8.82 66.87
C GLY A 8 3.77 8.01 65.68
N TYR A 9 2.48 8.10 65.40
CA TYR A 9 1.88 7.58 64.17
C TYR A 9 2.34 8.45 63.00
N SER A 10 2.91 7.85 61.96
CA SER A 10 3.19 8.54 60.69
C SER A 10 1.86 8.80 59.98
N THR A 11 1.60 10.05 59.62
CA THR A 11 0.53 10.39 58.68
C THR A 11 0.90 9.84 57.30
N PRO A 12 -0.07 9.34 56.51
CA PRO A 12 0.21 8.92 55.14
C PRO A 12 0.71 10.12 54.33
N VAL A 13 1.84 9.95 53.65
CA VAL A 13 2.37 10.93 52.70
C VAL A 13 1.63 10.73 51.39
N SER A 14 0.81 11.70 51.00
CA SER A 14 0.23 11.76 49.66
C SER A 14 1.28 12.29 48.69
N ILE A 15 1.73 11.45 47.75
CA ILE A 15 2.63 11.85 46.67
C ILE A 15 1.77 12.50 45.58
N GLU A 16 1.81 13.84 45.49
CA GLU A 16 1.01 14.59 44.50
C GLU A 16 1.60 14.53 43.09
N SER A 17 2.89 14.24 42.95
CA SER A 17 3.54 13.98 41.67
C SER A 17 4.90 13.30 41.86
N ILE A 18 5.30 12.50 40.86
CA ILE A 18 6.65 11.95 40.73
C ILE A 18 7.29 12.68 39.56
N ASP A 19 8.29 13.51 39.82
CA ASP A 19 9.09 14.14 38.77
C ASP A 19 10.17 13.16 38.31
N LEU A 20 10.10 12.74 37.05
CA LEU A 20 11.13 11.94 36.39
C LEU A 20 12.26 12.87 35.95
N ALA A 21 13.43 12.74 36.57
CA ALA A 21 14.59 13.54 36.20
C ALA A 21 15.04 13.19 34.77
N GLY A 22 14.94 14.14 33.82
CA GLY A 22 15.69 14.04 32.56
C GLY A 22 15.09 14.56 31.26
N GLY A 23 13.86 15.08 31.20
CA GLY A 23 13.37 15.64 29.92
C GLY A 23 11.96 16.19 29.95
N ALA A 24 11.82 17.47 29.61
CA ALA A 24 10.61 18.19 29.19
C ALA A 24 9.24 17.61 29.63
N GLY A 25 8.92 17.73 30.93
CA GLY A 25 7.52 17.78 31.39
C GLY A 25 6.60 16.60 31.05
N ALA A 26 7.15 15.42 30.74
CA ALA A 26 6.35 14.22 30.50
C ALA A 26 5.77 13.71 31.82
N ARG A 27 4.53 14.11 32.11
CA ARG A 27 3.72 13.56 33.21
C ARG A 27 3.10 12.25 32.76
N ILE A 28 3.26 11.18 33.54
CA ILE A 28 2.47 9.95 33.35
C ILE A 28 1.01 10.31 33.70
N PRO A 29 0.05 10.16 32.77
CA PRO A 29 -1.35 10.43 33.09
C PRO A 29 -1.80 9.49 34.21
N VAL A 30 -2.62 10.00 35.13
CA VAL A 30 -3.05 9.30 36.36
C VAL A 30 -3.81 7.98 36.10
N ASP A 31 -4.19 7.75 34.84
CA ASP A 31 -4.92 6.56 34.38
C ASP A 31 -4.02 5.56 33.62
N ALA A 32 -2.72 5.81 33.50
CA ALA A 32 -1.79 4.84 32.94
C ALA A 32 -1.51 3.75 33.98
N ASN A 33 -2.06 2.56 33.75
CA ASN A 33 -1.62 1.35 34.44
C ASN A 33 -0.15 1.08 34.11
N LEU A 34 0.75 1.55 34.97
CA LEU A 34 2.15 1.16 34.92
C LEU A 34 2.23 -0.30 35.41
N GLN A 35 2.25 -1.25 34.49
CA GLN A 35 2.56 -2.64 34.82
C GLN A 35 4.05 -2.74 35.16
N VAL A 36 4.38 -2.52 36.42
CA VAL A 36 5.64 -2.99 36.98
C VAL A 36 5.40 -4.46 37.27
N GLY A 37 5.76 -5.34 36.32
CA GLY A 37 5.85 -6.78 36.62
C GLY A 37 6.74 -6.97 37.86
N ASP A 38 6.49 -8.03 38.65
CA ASP A 38 7.04 -8.35 39.99
C ASP A 38 8.57 -8.15 40.18
N VAL A 39 9.05 -6.92 40.03
CA VAL A 39 10.44 -6.51 40.13
C VAL A 39 10.48 -5.53 41.28
N ASP A 40 10.94 -6.01 42.43
CA ASP A 40 11.35 -5.16 43.54
C ASP A 40 12.35 -4.12 43.01
N VAL A 41 11.89 -2.89 42.81
CA VAL A 41 12.76 -1.78 42.43
C VAL A 41 13.52 -1.35 43.68
N ALA A 42 14.61 -2.06 43.97
CA ALA A 42 15.52 -1.65 45.03
C ALA A 42 16.01 -0.21 44.77
N ALA A 43 15.84 0.67 45.76
CA ALA A 43 16.22 2.07 45.66
C ALA A 43 17.68 2.20 45.21
N GLY A 44 17.90 2.71 44.00
CA GLY A 44 19.23 3.01 43.47
C GLY A 44 19.71 2.16 42.29
N ASN A 45 18.92 1.20 41.79
CA ASN A 45 19.27 0.50 40.54
C ASN A 45 18.17 0.71 39.48
N PRO A 46 18.36 1.61 38.50
CA PRO A 46 17.37 1.82 37.45
C PRO A 46 17.23 0.52 36.64
N VAL A 47 16.02 -0.04 36.60
CA VAL A 47 15.68 -1.14 35.69
C VAL A 47 15.62 -0.56 34.27
N PRO A 48 16.39 -1.07 33.30
CA PRO A 48 16.22 -0.67 31.91
C PRO A 48 14.83 -1.12 31.44
N VAL A 49 13.93 -0.16 31.26
CA VAL A 49 12.66 -0.39 30.58
C VAL A 49 12.95 -0.24 29.09
N ASP A 50 13.19 -1.35 28.41
CA ASP A 50 13.19 -1.37 26.95
C ASP A 50 11.74 -1.21 26.48
N ILE A 51 11.33 0.04 26.26
CA ILE A 51 10.20 0.31 25.38
C ILE A 51 10.68 -0.15 24.00
N VAL A 52 10.20 -1.31 23.54
CA VAL A 52 10.46 -1.78 22.18
C VAL A 52 9.79 -0.80 21.21
N ALA A 53 10.49 0.29 20.90
CA ALA A 53 10.13 1.25 19.88
C ALA A 53 10.36 0.57 18.53
N GLY A 54 9.38 -0.17 18.01
CA GLY A 54 9.66 -0.92 16.79
C GLY A 54 8.57 -1.73 16.13
N VAL A 55 7.29 -1.62 16.51
CA VAL A 55 6.20 -2.18 15.68
C VAL A 55 5.21 -1.10 15.29
N SER A 56 5.75 -0.02 14.71
CA SER A 56 4.96 0.74 13.75
C SER A 56 4.88 -0.12 12.50
N SER A 57 3.80 -0.88 12.34
CA SER A 57 3.43 -1.35 11.00
C SER A 57 2.93 -0.13 10.25
N GLU A 58 3.87 0.64 9.70
CA GLU A 58 3.51 1.72 8.80
C GLU A 58 2.85 1.04 7.59
N ILE A 59 1.53 1.22 7.45
CA ILE A 59 0.78 0.73 6.28
C ILE A 59 1.21 1.63 5.11
N LEU A 60 2.34 1.27 4.50
CA LEU A 60 2.85 1.93 3.30
C LEU A 60 2.00 1.48 2.12
N ARG A 61 1.38 2.46 1.43
CA ARG A 61 0.72 2.20 0.14
C ARG A 61 1.80 2.01 -0.91
N ASP A 62 2.17 0.77 -1.21
CA ASP A 62 3.22 0.44 -2.19
C ASP A 62 2.67 0.42 -3.63
N SER A 63 3.53 0.63 -4.63
CA SER A 63 3.21 0.41 -6.04
C SER A 63 4.38 -0.18 -6.81
N VAL A 64 4.07 -0.98 -7.82
CA VAL A 64 5.05 -1.59 -8.72
C VAL A 64 4.89 -0.99 -10.10
N THR A 65 5.97 -0.47 -10.66
CA THR A 65 6.00 0.09 -12.01
C THR A 65 6.84 -0.80 -12.91
N ASP A 66 6.32 -1.12 -14.10
CA ASP A 66 7.02 -1.93 -15.09
C ASP A 66 6.72 -1.45 -16.52
N LEU A 67 7.53 -1.92 -17.46
CA LEU A 67 7.43 -1.59 -18.88
C LEU A 67 6.75 -2.71 -19.64
N VAL A 68 5.91 -2.34 -20.60
CA VAL A 68 5.26 -3.27 -21.52
C VAL A 68 5.36 -2.75 -22.95
N THR A 69 5.72 -3.63 -23.86
CA THR A 69 6.00 -3.25 -25.26
C THR A 69 4.96 -3.84 -26.21
N PHE A 70 4.43 -2.99 -27.09
CA PHE A 70 3.86 -3.45 -28.36
C PHE A 70 4.98 -3.49 -29.39
N LEU A 71 5.31 -4.69 -29.88
CA LEU A 71 6.23 -4.84 -31.00
C LEU A 71 5.63 -4.22 -32.27
N ALA A 72 6.49 -3.77 -33.19
CA ALA A 72 6.05 -3.29 -34.49
C ALA A 72 5.22 -4.39 -35.22
N GLY A 73 4.04 -4.03 -35.71
CA GLY A 73 3.10 -4.95 -36.34
C GLY A 73 2.30 -5.82 -35.37
N ALA A 74 2.50 -5.69 -34.05
CA ALA A 74 1.67 -6.34 -33.03
C ALA A 74 0.48 -5.46 -32.64
N PHE A 75 -0.56 -6.11 -32.13
CA PHE A 75 -1.76 -5.45 -31.59
C PHE A 75 -1.98 -5.77 -30.11
N GLN A 76 -1.09 -6.52 -29.47
CA GLN A 76 -1.21 -6.89 -28.07
C GLN A 76 0.18 -7.09 -27.46
N THR A 77 0.26 -6.95 -26.15
CA THR A 77 1.49 -7.08 -25.38
C THR A 77 1.67 -8.48 -24.81
N ASP A 78 2.82 -8.69 -24.17
CA ASP A 78 2.98 -9.75 -23.18
C ASP A 78 2.10 -9.50 -21.95
N PRO A 79 1.74 -10.57 -21.22
CA PRO A 79 0.83 -10.46 -20.09
C PRO A 79 1.54 -10.04 -18.80
N PHE A 80 0.80 -9.34 -17.94
CA PHE A 80 1.19 -9.03 -16.57
C PHE A 80 0.19 -9.66 -15.58
N ASP A 81 0.62 -9.84 -14.33
CA ASP A 81 -0.17 -10.49 -13.27
C ASP A 81 -0.76 -9.44 -12.31
N MET A 82 -2.07 -9.51 -12.13
CA MET A 82 -2.87 -8.64 -11.26
C MET A 82 -3.22 -9.29 -9.92
N GLN A 83 -2.80 -10.54 -9.65
CA GLN A 83 -3.22 -11.31 -8.47
C GLN A 83 -2.98 -10.60 -7.12
N ALA A 84 -1.95 -9.76 -7.02
CA ALA A 84 -1.56 -9.07 -5.79
C ALA A 84 -2.00 -7.59 -5.75
N TYR A 85 -2.77 -7.12 -6.73
CA TYR A 85 -3.02 -5.70 -6.94
C TYR A 85 -4.52 -5.38 -7.03
N SER A 86 -4.89 -4.24 -6.47
CA SER A 86 -6.26 -3.72 -6.37
C SER A 86 -6.53 -2.55 -7.32
N GLY A 87 -5.52 -2.13 -8.09
CA GLY A 87 -5.62 -1.00 -9.01
C GLY A 87 -4.40 -0.85 -9.90
N GLY A 88 -4.47 0.10 -10.83
CA GLY A 88 -3.32 0.50 -11.62
C GLY A 88 -3.56 1.65 -12.58
N ASN A 89 -2.48 2.16 -13.15
CA ASN A 89 -2.47 3.18 -14.19
C ASN A 89 -1.62 2.70 -15.37
N VAL A 90 -1.93 3.15 -16.58
CA VAL A 90 -1.07 3.02 -17.77
C VAL A 90 -0.68 4.40 -18.27
N TYR A 91 0.61 4.57 -18.51
CA TYR A 91 1.23 5.74 -19.11
C TYR A 91 1.53 5.42 -20.57
N ILE A 92 0.85 6.14 -21.45
CA ILE A 92 0.88 5.94 -22.90
C ILE A 92 1.91 6.92 -23.49
N PRO A 93 2.85 6.43 -24.32
CA PRO A 93 3.89 7.26 -24.90
C PRO A 93 3.33 8.23 -25.95
N ALA A 94 4.13 9.24 -26.29
CA ALA A 94 3.77 10.28 -27.24
C ALA A 94 3.48 9.83 -28.68
N ALA A 95 3.87 8.61 -29.02
CA ALA A 95 3.80 8.09 -30.37
C ALA A 95 2.71 7.03 -30.51
N TRP A 96 1.51 7.22 -29.95
CA TRP A 96 0.48 6.19 -30.02
C TRP A 96 -0.27 6.20 -31.36
N THR A 97 -0.47 5.02 -31.97
CA THR A 97 -1.33 4.89 -33.16
C THR A 97 -2.78 5.14 -32.74
N ASN A 98 -3.61 5.75 -33.59
CA ASN A 98 -5.03 6.01 -33.29
C ASN A 98 -5.79 4.72 -32.96
N ALA A 99 -5.88 4.40 -31.67
CA ALA A 99 -6.46 3.18 -31.12
C ALA A 99 -6.79 3.38 -29.64
N ASP A 100 -7.79 2.65 -29.17
CA ASP A 100 -8.08 2.48 -27.75
C ASP A 100 -7.24 1.35 -27.17
N ILE A 101 -7.13 1.33 -25.84
CA ILE A 101 -6.54 0.23 -25.08
C ILE A 101 -7.66 -0.64 -24.54
N GLY A 102 -7.84 -1.81 -25.15
CA GLY A 102 -8.67 -2.88 -24.60
C GLY A 102 -7.89 -3.79 -23.66
N PHE A 103 -8.62 -4.57 -22.87
CA PHE A 103 -8.05 -5.55 -21.94
C PHE A 103 -8.41 -6.96 -22.38
N LYS A 104 -7.40 -7.83 -22.50
CA LYS A 104 -7.62 -9.27 -22.67
C LYS A 104 -7.12 -10.03 -21.46
N VAL A 105 -7.83 -11.07 -21.06
CA VAL A 105 -7.57 -11.76 -19.79
C VAL A 105 -7.54 -13.28 -19.95
N ALA A 106 -6.79 -13.95 -19.07
CA ALA A 106 -6.72 -15.41 -18.99
C ALA A 106 -6.58 -15.88 -17.52
N PRO A 107 -7.08 -17.07 -17.17
CA PRO A 107 -6.95 -17.64 -15.83
C PRO A 107 -5.56 -18.24 -15.55
N THR A 108 -4.81 -18.56 -16.61
CA THR A 108 -3.48 -19.17 -16.55
C THR A 108 -2.50 -18.42 -17.44
N VAL A 109 -1.23 -18.37 -17.02
CA VAL A 109 -0.14 -17.84 -17.84
C VAL A 109 -0.02 -18.69 -19.12
N GLY A 110 0.12 -18.03 -20.28
CA GLY A 110 0.15 -18.70 -21.58
C GLY A 110 -1.18 -19.30 -22.06
N GLY A 111 -2.29 -19.08 -21.35
CA GLY A 111 -3.62 -19.52 -21.78
C GLY A 111 -4.18 -18.72 -22.97
N THR A 112 -5.40 -19.07 -23.39
CA THR A 112 -6.13 -18.30 -24.41
C THR A 112 -6.67 -17.01 -23.79
N TYR A 113 -6.20 -15.87 -24.28
CA TYR A 113 -6.63 -14.55 -23.83
C TYR A 113 -7.92 -14.14 -24.51
N MET A 114 -8.95 -13.85 -23.71
CA MET A 114 -10.28 -13.43 -24.17
C MET A 114 -10.46 -11.94 -23.92
N ILE A 115 -11.28 -11.28 -24.75
CA ILE A 115 -11.66 -9.87 -24.52
C ILE A 115 -12.48 -9.79 -23.24
N LEU A 116 -12.13 -8.84 -22.37
CA LEU A 116 -12.91 -8.55 -21.16
C LEU A 116 -14.13 -7.69 -21.52
N TYR A 117 -15.29 -8.10 -21.04
CA TYR A 117 -16.55 -7.37 -21.16
C TYR A 117 -17.09 -7.03 -19.77
N ASP A 118 -17.77 -5.90 -19.65
CA ASP A 118 -18.52 -5.53 -18.45
C ASP A 118 -19.86 -6.31 -18.37
N ASP A 119 -20.60 -6.10 -17.29
CA ASP A 119 -21.91 -6.71 -17.06
C ASP A 119 -23.00 -6.20 -18.03
N ASN A 120 -22.77 -5.05 -18.66
CA ASN A 120 -23.60 -4.49 -19.70
C ASN A 120 -23.29 -5.04 -21.12
N GLY A 121 -22.25 -5.87 -21.25
CA GLY A 121 -21.82 -6.44 -22.53
C GLY A 121 -20.99 -5.47 -23.40
N ASN A 122 -20.51 -4.36 -22.84
CA ASN A 122 -19.53 -3.51 -23.50
C ASN A 122 -18.13 -4.05 -23.26
N ARG A 123 -17.21 -3.77 -24.20
CA ARG A 123 -15.80 -4.11 -24.01
C ARG A 123 -15.21 -3.19 -22.94
N VAL A 124 -14.47 -3.78 -22.02
CA VAL A 124 -13.66 -3.02 -21.06
C VAL A 124 -12.47 -2.43 -21.80
N GLN A 125 -12.37 -1.11 -21.81
CA GLN A 125 -11.33 -0.36 -22.51
C GLN A 125 -11.09 1.02 -21.89
N SER A 126 -9.90 1.56 -22.10
CA SER A 126 -9.62 2.99 -21.97
C SER A 126 -9.68 3.62 -23.36
N THR A 127 -10.52 4.65 -23.49
CA THR A 127 -10.62 5.44 -24.73
C THR A 127 -9.44 6.40 -24.80
N VAL A 128 -8.60 6.26 -25.82
CA VAL A 128 -7.33 7.00 -25.93
C VAL A 128 -7.32 7.81 -27.23
N GLY A 129 -7.45 7.15 -28.39
CA GLY A 129 -7.27 7.79 -29.69
C GLY A 129 -5.80 8.13 -29.99
N ALA A 130 -5.51 9.01 -30.95
CA ALA A 130 -4.15 9.45 -31.23
C ALA A 130 -3.71 10.50 -30.20
N VAL A 131 -2.66 10.19 -29.42
CA VAL A 131 -2.25 11.02 -28.27
C VAL A 131 -0.75 11.32 -28.28
N THR A 132 -0.37 12.44 -27.65
CA THR A 132 1.02 12.90 -27.51
C THR A 132 1.64 12.63 -26.14
N SER A 133 0.88 12.16 -25.15
CA SER A 133 1.29 11.45 -23.92
C SER A 133 0.12 11.53 -22.94
N GLU A 134 -0.36 10.39 -22.43
CA GLU A 134 -1.51 10.37 -21.53
C GLU A 134 -1.36 9.30 -20.44
N CYS A 135 -2.09 9.49 -19.34
CA CYS A 135 -2.19 8.50 -18.28
C CYS A 135 -3.66 8.13 -18.08
N HIS A 136 -3.95 6.84 -18.04
CA HIS A 136 -5.30 6.32 -17.83
C HIS A 136 -5.30 5.36 -16.65
N SER A 137 -6.26 5.54 -15.73
CA SER A 137 -6.49 4.54 -14.69
C SER A 137 -7.14 3.30 -15.30
N PHE A 138 -6.83 2.14 -14.72
CA PHE A 138 -7.42 0.88 -15.14
C PHE A 138 -8.92 0.88 -14.81
N PRO A 139 -9.76 0.29 -15.69
CA PRO A 139 -11.15 0.03 -15.36
C PRO A 139 -11.26 -0.98 -14.19
N PRO A 140 -12.27 -0.83 -13.31
CA PRO A 140 -12.40 -1.66 -12.12
C PRO A 140 -12.62 -3.15 -12.42
N GLU A 141 -13.16 -3.49 -13.58
CA GLU A 141 -13.37 -4.88 -14.03
C GLU A 141 -12.04 -5.64 -14.17
N VAL A 142 -10.93 -4.92 -14.41
CA VAL A 142 -9.60 -5.51 -14.54
C VAL A 142 -9.07 -6.03 -13.19
N TYR A 143 -9.50 -5.45 -12.06
CA TYR A 143 -8.94 -5.73 -10.74
C TYR A 143 -9.23 -7.14 -10.24
N ALA A 144 -10.29 -7.76 -10.74
CA ALA A 144 -10.64 -9.15 -10.42
C ALA A 144 -9.93 -10.17 -11.33
N CYS A 145 -9.19 -9.71 -12.34
CA CYS A 145 -8.53 -10.57 -13.32
C CYS A 145 -7.15 -11.00 -12.82
N ARG A 146 -6.63 -12.12 -13.37
CA ARG A 146 -5.30 -12.63 -13.03
C ARG A 146 -4.25 -12.21 -14.03
N PHE A 147 -4.24 -12.83 -15.21
CA PHE A 147 -3.28 -12.47 -16.26
C PHE A 147 -3.96 -11.55 -17.27
N VAL A 148 -3.39 -10.38 -17.48
CA VAL A 148 -3.95 -9.30 -18.31
C VAL A 148 -2.97 -8.92 -19.40
N ARG A 149 -3.48 -8.63 -20.61
CA ARG A 149 -2.74 -8.03 -21.71
C ARG A 149 -3.41 -6.75 -22.14
N PHE A 150 -2.60 -5.77 -22.52
CA PHE A 150 -3.10 -4.65 -23.30
C PHE A 150 -3.33 -5.09 -24.74
N TRP A 151 -4.43 -4.59 -25.31
CA TRP A 151 -4.86 -4.88 -26.65
C TRP A 151 -5.17 -3.57 -27.37
N SER A 152 -4.39 -3.24 -28.39
CA SER A 152 -4.63 -2.08 -29.23
C SER A 152 -5.77 -2.38 -30.21
N GLN A 153 -6.84 -1.59 -30.12
CA GLN A 153 -8.05 -1.86 -30.88
C GLN A 153 -8.84 -0.60 -31.20
N LEU A 154 -9.70 -0.70 -32.21
CA LEU A 154 -10.69 0.33 -32.52
C LEU A 154 -11.99 -0.37 -32.89
N ALA A 155 -13.08 -0.04 -32.19
CA ALA A 155 -14.39 -0.66 -32.39
C ALA A 155 -14.38 -2.20 -32.36
N GLY A 156 -13.50 -2.80 -31.55
CA GLY A 156 -13.36 -4.25 -31.40
C GLY A 156 -12.47 -4.93 -32.44
N VAL A 157 -11.83 -4.17 -33.34
CA VAL A 157 -10.90 -4.68 -34.35
C VAL A 157 -9.47 -4.41 -33.92
N ASN A 158 -8.57 -5.38 -34.14
CA ASN A 158 -7.14 -5.22 -33.88
C ASN A 158 -6.58 -4.02 -34.65
N VAL A 159 -5.86 -3.14 -33.96
CA VAL A 159 -5.05 -2.10 -34.57
C VAL A 159 -3.59 -2.47 -34.40
N LEU A 160 -2.88 -2.66 -35.51
CA LEU A 160 -1.46 -2.95 -35.48
C LEU A 160 -0.69 -1.66 -35.16
N GLN A 161 0.25 -1.73 -34.21
CA GLN A 161 1.15 -0.62 -33.96
C GLN A 161 2.17 -0.52 -35.10
N VAL A 162 2.24 0.65 -35.73
CA VAL A 162 3.10 0.87 -36.92
C VAL A 162 4.59 0.88 -36.59
N ALA A 163 4.94 1.04 -35.32
CA ALA A 163 6.28 0.96 -34.78
C ALA A 163 6.19 0.43 -33.35
N GLU A 164 7.35 0.07 -32.78
CA GLU A 164 7.43 -0.35 -31.39
C GLU A 164 6.94 0.76 -30.45
N ARG A 165 6.18 0.36 -29.41
CA ARG A 165 5.62 1.25 -28.39
C ARG A 165 5.88 0.69 -27.01
N ASP A 166 6.70 1.38 -26.25
CA ASP A 166 6.88 1.12 -24.83
C ASP A 166 5.88 1.94 -24.04
N MET A 167 5.05 1.25 -23.27
CA MET A 167 4.18 1.85 -22.27
C MET A 167 4.70 1.48 -20.89
N VAL A 168 4.40 2.33 -19.91
CA VAL A 168 4.65 2.03 -18.51
C VAL A 168 3.33 1.74 -17.84
N TYR A 169 3.24 0.71 -17.02
CA TYR A 169 2.11 0.50 -16.14
C TYR A 169 2.55 0.53 -14.68
N GLU A 170 1.70 1.05 -13.83
CA GLU A 170 1.86 1.07 -12.38
C GLU A 170 0.73 0.26 -11.76
N LEU A 171 1.04 -0.68 -10.87
CA LEU A 171 0.08 -1.51 -10.14
C LEU A 171 0.09 -1.14 -8.66
N LYS A 172 -1.09 -1.07 -8.06
CA LYS A 172 -1.29 -0.69 -6.65
C LYS A 172 -1.78 -1.88 -5.84
N SER A 173 -1.12 -2.19 -4.72
CA SER A 173 -1.55 -3.19 -3.74
C SER A 173 -2.56 -2.58 -2.75
#